data_AF-A0A3T0KZ99-F1
#
_entry.id   AF-A0A3T0KZ99-F1
#
_cell.length_a   1.000
_cell.length_b   1.000
_cell.length_c   1.000
_cell.angle_alpha   90.00
_cell.angle_beta   90.00
_cell.angle_gamma   90.00
#
_symmetry.space_group_name_H-M   'P 1'
#
loop_
_entity.id
_entity.type
_entity.pdbx_description
1 polymer ?
#
loop_
_entity_poly.entity_id
_entity_poly.type
_entity_poly.pdbx_seq_one_letter_code
_entity_poly.pdbx_strand_id
1 'polypeptide(L)'
;MASYQASLLITYVETYLERMVENMSESENQRSENLDENLEEVRLTVKEAAKYIDESPGVVRNWLRELKSHIPTIQGENGYHYFDKPALERLLLIRKLSREQNYSIKQIEYHFATGGKGVKPEPNPEVSDLILKDLQVIKDKLELQEQFNQVLVKQLEKQQQHIEHQQKQISDYLNKRDEQFLLAFQESRQAEQELAANQKKKGIFSWLFSDK
;
A
#
# COMPACT_ATOMS: atom_id res chain seq x y z
N MET A 1 -42.65 4.19 4.03
CA MET A 1 -41.84 3.91 2.83
C MET A 1 -40.42 3.41 3.15
N ALA A 2 -39.73 3.91 4.18
CA ALA A 2 -38.38 3.43 4.54
C ALA A 2 -38.29 1.93 4.94
N SER A 3 -39.35 1.37 5.56
CA SER A 3 -39.37 -0.03 6.02
C SER A 3 -39.36 -1.07 4.87
N TYR A 4 -39.91 -0.74 3.71
CA TYR A 4 -39.98 -1.68 2.58
C TYR A 4 -38.65 -1.80 1.85
N GLN A 5 -37.88 -0.71 1.77
CA GLN A 5 -36.55 -0.75 1.15
C GLN A 5 -35.52 -1.47 2.00
N ALA A 6 -35.63 -1.39 3.33
CA ALA A 6 -34.80 -2.17 4.24
C ALA A 6 -35.06 -3.69 4.11
N SER A 7 -36.33 -4.08 4.02
CA SER A 7 -36.70 -5.50 3.86
C SER A 7 -36.19 -6.09 2.55
N LEU A 8 -36.26 -5.35 1.43
CA LEU A 8 -35.76 -5.82 0.13
C LEU A 8 -34.24 -5.99 0.10
N LEU A 9 -33.50 -5.11 0.79
CA LEU A 9 -32.05 -5.21 0.87
C LEU A 9 -31.59 -6.40 1.73
N ILE A 10 -32.30 -6.68 2.83
CA ILE A 10 -32.00 -7.83 3.70
C ILE A 10 -32.20 -9.14 2.92
N THR A 11 -33.33 -9.30 2.23
CA THR A 11 -33.60 -10.51 1.44
C THR A 11 -32.61 -10.69 0.28
N TYR A 12 -32.15 -9.61 -0.34
CA TYR A 12 -31.14 -9.70 -1.40
C TYR A 12 -29.77 -10.15 -0.87
N VAL A 13 -29.38 -9.69 0.32
CA VAL A 13 -28.11 -10.09 0.95
C VAL A 13 -28.17 -11.54 1.43
N GLU A 14 -29.28 -11.97 2.03
CA GLU A 14 -29.48 -13.35 2.49
C GLU A 14 -29.43 -14.35 1.32
N THR A 15 -30.15 -14.06 0.24
CA THR A 15 -30.16 -14.94 -0.95
C THR A 15 -28.80 -14.97 -1.66
N TYR A 16 -28.03 -13.87 -1.63
CA TYR A 16 -26.67 -13.84 -2.17
C TYR A 16 -25.69 -14.66 -1.31
N LEU A 17 -25.82 -14.59 0.01
CA LEU A 17 -24.99 -15.37 0.94
C LEU A 17 -25.31 -16.86 0.88
N GLU A 18 -26.58 -17.25 0.84
CA GLU A 18 -26.98 -18.66 0.68
C GLU A 18 -26.41 -19.24 -0.62
N ARG A 19 -26.49 -18.50 -1.73
CA ARG A 19 -25.92 -18.94 -3.02
C ARG A 19 -24.40 -19.07 -3.00
N MET A 20 -23.69 -18.23 -2.21
CA MET A 20 -22.24 -18.36 -2.07
C MET A 20 -21.84 -19.55 -1.21
N VAL A 21 -22.61 -19.86 -0.16
CA VAL A 21 -22.37 -21.03 0.71
C VAL A 21 -22.67 -22.33 -0.03
N GLU A 22 -23.74 -22.38 -0.81
CA GLU A 22 -24.11 -23.55 -1.61
C GLU A 22 -23.03 -23.86 -2.67
N ASN A 23 -22.57 -22.84 -3.41
CA ASN A 23 -21.49 -22.97 -4.39
C ASN A 23 -20.13 -23.38 -3.76
N MET A 24 -19.84 -22.91 -2.53
CA MET A 24 -18.64 -23.34 -1.80
C MET A 24 -18.75 -24.81 -1.38
N SER A 25 -19.90 -25.23 -0.86
CA SER A 25 -20.12 -26.59 -0.38
C SER A 25 -20.15 -27.65 -1.49
N GLU A 26 -20.73 -27.34 -2.66
CA GLU A 26 -20.69 -28.23 -3.83
C GLU A 26 -19.28 -28.38 -4.42
N SER A 27 -18.47 -27.32 -4.35
CA SER A 27 -17.09 -27.34 -4.85
C SER A 27 -16.10 -28.10 -3.96
N GLU A 28 -16.43 -28.26 -2.67
CA GLU A 28 -15.60 -28.99 -1.70
C GLU A 28 -15.97 -30.48 -1.64
N ASN A 29 -17.25 -30.85 -1.73
CA ASN A 29 -17.68 -32.26 -1.60
C ASN A 29 -17.52 -33.12 -2.86
N GLN A 30 -17.44 -32.53 -4.06
CA GLN A 30 -17.15 -33.31 -5.29
C GLN A 30 -15.65 -33.52 -5.56
N ARG A 31 -14.77 -32.86 -4.79
CA ARG A 31 -13.33 -32.77 -5.11
C ARG A 31 -12.48 -33.84 -4.42
N SER A 32 -12.99 -34.47 -3.36
CA SER A 32 -12.26 -35.43 -2.54
C SER A 32 -12.43 -36.89 -2.95
N GLU A 33 -13.55 -37.30 -3.57
CA GLU A 33 -13.84 -38.73 -3.77
C GLU A 33 -13.40 -39.32 -5.13
N ASN A 34 -13.12 -38.50 -6.15
CA ASN A 34 -12.83 -39.01 -7.51
C ASN A 34 -11.34 -39.04 -7.93
N LEU A 35 -10.41 -38.66 -7.06
CA LEU A 35 -8.99 -38.50 -7.43
C LEU A 35 -8.04 -39.55 -6.84
N ASP A 36 -8.51 -40.37 -5.87
CA ASP A 36 -7.62 -41.26 -5.12
C ASP A 36 -7.27 -42.56 -5.88
N GLU A 37 -8.10 -42.99 -6.82
CA GLU A 37 -7.93 -44.28 -7.51
C GLU A 37 -7.04 -44.24 -8.76
N ASN A 38 -6.58 -43.06 -9.22
CA ASN A 38 -5.85 -42.92 -10.50
C ASN A 38 -4.46 -42.24 -10.40
N LEU A 39 -3.96 -41.98 -9.19
CA LEU A 39 -2.70 -41.24 -8.98
C LEU A 39 -1.42 -42.08 -9.11
N GLU A 40 -1.53 -43.42 -9.25
CA GLU A 40 -0.34 -44.28 -9.34
C GLU A 40 0.39 -44.17 -10.71
N GLU A 41 -0.30 -43.72 -11.77
CA GLU A 41 0.31 -43.52 -13.10
C GLU A 41 0.40 -42.05 -13.55
N VAL A 42 -0.29 -41.13 -12.87
CA VAL A 42 -0.39 -39.74 -13.30
C VAL A 42 0.83 -38.93 -12.86
N ARG A 43 1.67 -38.60 -13.84
CA ARG A 43 2.83 -37.71 -13.69
C ARG A 43 2.40 -36.25 -13.88
N LEU A 44 2.36 -35.49 -12.79
CA LEU A 44 1.95 -34.08 -12.82
C LEU A 44 3.11 -33.17 -13.20
N THR A 45 2.83 -32.16 -14.02
CA THR A 45 3.75 -31.04 -14.24
C THR A 45 3.78 -30.10 -13.04
N VAL A 46 4.76 -29.20 -12.96
CA VAL A 46 4.85 -28.16 -11.92
C VAL A 46 3.53 -27.39 -11.74
N LYS A 47 2.84 -27.06 -12.83
CA LYS A 47 1.59 -26.29 -12.77
C LYS A 47 0.45 -27.09 -12.15
N GLU A 48 0.37 -28.38 -12.48
CA GLU A 48 -0.66 -29.27 -11.95
C GLU A 48 -0.37 -29.66 -10.50
N ALA A 49 0.89 -29.96 -10.17
CA ALA A 49 1.34 -30.20 -8.80
C ALA A 49 1.07 -28.98 -7.90
N ALA A 50 1.35 -27.77 -8.39
CA ALA A 50 1.04 -26.54 -7.66
C ALA A 50 -0.46 -26.38 -7.40
N LYS A 51 -1.31 -26.70 -8.38
CA LYS A 51 -2.77 -26.72 -8.21
C LYS A 51 -3.21 -27.79 -7.21
N TYR A 52 -2.57 -28.96 -7.22
CA TYR A 52 -2.88 -30.07 -6.33
C TYR A 52 -2.59 -29.73 -4.86
N ILE A 53 -1.43 -29.12 -4.59
CA ILE A 53 -1.05 -28.73 -3.24
C ILE A 53 -1.54 -27.34 -2.83
N ASP A 54 -2.33 -26.67 -3.68
CA ASP A 54 -2.86 -25.32 -3.44
C ASP A 54 -1.75 -24.29 -3.08
N GLU A 55 -0.74 -24.23 -3.95
CA GLU A 55 0.34 -23.23 -3.91
C GLU A 55 0.57 -22.64 -5.30
N SER A 56 1.29 -21.52 -5.37
CA SER A 56 1.62 -20.94 -6.69
C SER A 56 2.73 -21.75 -7.40
N PRO A 57 2.70 -21.85 -8.74
CA PRO A 57 3.79 -22.48 -9.49
C PRO A 57 5.17 -21.83 -9.27
N GLY A 58 5.22 -20.57 -8.82
CA GLY A 58 6.47 -19.90 -8.43
C GLY A 58 7.06 -20.45 -7.14
N VAL A 59 6.21 -20.69 -6.14
CA VAL A 59 6.61 -21.28 -4.85
C VAL A 59 7.12 -22.72 -5.04
N VAL A 60 6.41 -23.54 -5.83
CA VAL A 60 6.84 -24.92 -6.12
C VAL A 60 8.19 -24.95 -6.85
N ARG A 61 8.43 -24.04 -7.81
CA ARG A 61 9.74 -23.92 -8.47
C ARG A 61 10.84 -23.50 -7.51
N ASN A 62 10.54 -22.59 -6.58
CA ASN A 62 11.48 -22.17 -5.56
C ASN A 62 11.85 -23.35 -4.65
N TRP A 63 10.87 -24.13 -4.19
CA TRP A 63 11.13 -25.34 -3.40
C TRP A 63 11.92 -26.39 -4.19
N LEU A 64 11.63 -26.60 -5.46
CA LEU A 64 12.44 -27.48 -6.31
C LEU A 64 13.91 -27.05 -6.43
N ARG A 65 14.17 -25.74 -6.43
CA ARG A 65 15.54 -25.22 -6.53
C ARG A 65 16.30 -25.42 -5.21
N GLU A 66 15.68 -25.07 -4.09
CA GLU A 66 16.34 -25.06 -2.78
C GLU A 66 16.34 -26.45 -2.10
N LEU A 67 15.31 -27.27 -2.33
CA LEU A 67 15.12 -28.58 -1.70
C LEU A 67 15.27 -29.74 -2.70
N LYS A 68 16.04 -29.54 -3.77
CA LYS A 68 16.18 -30.49 -4.90
C LYS A 68 16.57 -31.90 -4.46
N SER A 69 17.45 -32.01 -3.47
CA SER A 69 17.94 -33.28 -2.89
C SER A 69 16.86 -34.07 -2.15
N HIS A 70 15.76 -33.42 -1.76
CA HIS A 70 14.73 -33.99 -0.91
C HIS A 70 13.39 -34.19 -1.62
N ILE A 71 13.18 -33.58 -2.79
CA ILE A 71 11.98 -33.76 -3.61
C ILE A 71 12.31 -34.73 -4.74
N PRO A 72 11.83 -35.99 -4.68
CA PRO A 72 12.02 -36.93 -5.77
C PRO A 72 11.26 -36.40 -7.00
N THR A 73 11.93 -36.24 -8.14
CA THR A 73 11.26 -35.87 -9.40
C THR A 73 11.79 -36.72 -10.54
N ILE A 74 10.94 -36.96 -11.53
CA ILE A 74 11.30 -37.71 -12.73
C ILE A 74 11.52 -36.70 -13.87
N GLN A 75 12.70 -36.73 -14.49
CA GLN A 75 12.98 -35.92 -15.67
C GLN A 75 12.44 -36.63 -16.91
N GLY A 76 11.53 -36.00 -17.64
CA GLY A 76 11.02 -36.52 -18.91
C GLY A 76 12.00 -36.29 -20.07
N GLU A 77 11.76 -36.96 -21.20
CA GLU A 77 12.59 -36.85 -22.42
C GLU A 77 12.64 -35.41 -22.97
N ASN A 78 11.61 -34.63 -22.69
CA ASN A 78 11.48 -33.21 -23.03
C ASN A 78 12.21 -32.27 -22.06
N GLY A 79 12.94 -32.81 -21.07
CA GLY A 79 13.69 -32.04 -20.07
C GLY A 79 12.85 -31.46 -18.93
N TYR A 80 11.54 -31.68 -18.91
CA TYR A 80 10.66 -31.20 -17.83
C TYR A 80 10.69 -32.13 -16.61
N HIS A 81 10.46 -31.55 -15.43
CA HIS A 81 10.28 -32.28 -14.18
C HIS A 81 8.82 -32.69 -13.99
N TYR A 82 8.63 -33.97 -13.69
CA TYR A 82 7.34 -34.56 -13.36
C TYR A 82 7.31 -35.03 -11.92
N PHE A 83 6.15 -34.83 -11.28
CA PHE A 83 5.87 -35.20 -9.90
C PHE A 83 4.98 -36.44 -9.90
N ASP A 84 5.47 -37.50 -9.27
CA ASP A 84 4.72 -38.69 -8.92
C ASP A 84 4.15 -38.56 -7.50
N LYS A 85 3.40 -39.57 -7.05
CA LYS A 85 2.82 -39.62 -5.71
C LYS A 85 3.82 -39.30 -4.58
N PRO A 86 5.02 -39.91 -4.49
CA PRO A 86 5.97 -39.58 -3.43
C PRO A 86 6.51 -38.14 -3.52
N ALA A 87 6.63 -37.58 -4.73
CA ALA A 87 6.97 -36.17 -4.90
C ALA A 87 5.87 -35.24 -4.37
N LEU A 88 4.61 -35.57 -4.62
CA LEU A 88 3.45 -34.80 -4.16
C LEU A 88 3.31 -34.87 -2.63
N GLU A 89 3.46 -36.05 -2.04
CA GLU A 89 3.48 -36.21 -0.58
C GLU A 89 4.60 -35.38 0.06
N ARG A 90 5.77 -35.35 -0.57
CA ARG A 90 6.87 -34.49 -0.12
C ARG A 90 6.52 -33.01 -0.19
N LEU A 91 5.89 -32.56 -1.28
CA LEU A 91 5.44 -31.17 -1.43
C LEU A 91 4.38 -30.79 -0.40
N LEU A 92 3.44 -31.69 -0.07
CA LEU A 92 2.45 -31.48 0.99
C LEU A 92 3.13 -31.33 2.36
N LEU A 93 4.15 -32.13 2.65
CA LEU A 93 4.92 -32.00 3.89
C LEU A 93 5.68 -30.66 3.96
N ILE A 94 6.28 -30.21 2.84
CA ILE A 94 6.93 -28.90 2.75
C ILE A 94 5.91 -27.78 3.02
N ARG A 95 4.73 -27.84 2.39
CA ARG A 95 3.65 -26.88 2.61
C ARG A 95 3.25 -26.82 4.08
N LYS A 96 3.05 -27.99 4.71
CA LYS A 96 2.72 -28.09 6.14
C LYS A 96 3.77 -27.42 7.03
N LEU A 97 5.05 -27.75 6.84
CA LEU A 97 6.13 -27.16 7.61
C LEU A 97 6.25 -25.64 7.39
N SER A 98 6.07 -25.18 6.14
CA SER A 98 6.19 -23.75 5.81
C SER A 98 5.00 -22.92 6.32
N ARG A 99 3.77 -23.40 6.17
CA ARG A 99 2.54 -22.62 6.40
C ARG A 99 1.96 -22.81 7.78
N GLU A 100 1.96 -24.03 8.30
CA GLU A 100 1.39 -24.32 9.61
C GLU A 100 2.41 -24.13 10.73
N GLN A 101 3.68 -24.48 10.47
CA GLN A 101 4.74 -24.45 11.49
C GLN A 101 5.72 -23.27 11.32
N ASN A 102 5.54 -22.45 10.29
CA ASN A 102 6.39 -21.28 9.98
C ASN A 102 7.88 -21.60 9.86
N TYR A 103 8.24 -22.80 9.37
CA TYR A 103 9.64 -23.14 9.13
C TYR A 103 10.16 -22.37 7.91
N SER A 104 11.35 -21.78 8.04
CA SER A 104 12.11 -21.29 6.90
C SER A 104 12.58 -22.45 6.01
N ILE A 105 12.84 -22.19 4.73
CA ILE A 105 13.30 -23.20 3.76
C ILE A 105 14.55 -23.95 4.28
N LYS A 106 15.48 -23.27 4.94
CA LYS A 106 16.67 -23.88 5.55
C LYS A 106 16.33 -24.83 6.70
N GLN A 107 15.33 -24.48 7.53
CA GLN A 107 14.86 -25.37 8.59
C GLN A 107 14.15 -26.60 8.01
N ILE A 108 13.42 -26.45 6.91
CA ILE A 108 12.79 -27.56 6.19
C ILE A 108 13.86 -28.50 5.61
N GLU A 109 14.89 -27.94 4.97
CA GLU A 109 16.03 -28.70 4.45
C GLU A 109 16.72 -29.51 5.56
N TYR A 110 17.06 -28.83 6.67
CA TYR A 110 17.67 -29.48 7.83
C TYR A 110 16.77 -30.59 8.39
N HIS A 111 15.46 -30.32 8.54
CA HIS A 111 14.48 -31.29 9.03
C HIS A 111 14.44 -32.55 8.15
N PHE A 112 14.57 -32.41 6.83
CA PHE A 112 14.68 -33.56 5.94
C PHE A 112 16.02 -34.27 6.02
N ALA A 113 17.12 -33.54 6.20
CA ALA A 113 18.45 -34.12 6.40
C ALA A 113 18.58 -34.92 7.71
N THR A 114 17.89 -34.51 8.78
CA THR A 114 17.92 -35.17 10.09
C THR A 114 16.77 -36.17 10.33
N GLY A 115 15.96 -36.47 9.31
CA GLY A 115 14.90 -37.46 9.39
C GLY A 115 13.76 -37.09 10.33
N GLY A 116 13.43 -35.80 10.45
CA GLY A 116 12.28 -35.33 11.25
C GLY A 116 12.51 -35.30 12.76
N LYS A 117 13.76 -35.45 13.23
CA LYS A 117 14.08 -35.07 14.61
C LYS A 117 13.91 -33.57 14.75
N GLY A 118 12.78 -33.17 15.33
CA GLY A 118 12.45 -31.77 15.59
C GLY A 118 13.57 -31.11 16.36
N VAL A 119 14.25 -30.18 15.70
CA VAL A 119 15.13 -29.25 16.41
C VAL A 119 14.19 -28.27 17.10
N LYS A 120 13.96 -28.47 18.39
CA LYS A 120 13.96 -27.29 19.25
C LYS A 120 15.40 -26.80 19.14
N PRO A 121 15.68 -25.65 18.50
CA PRO A 121 17.02 -25.11 18.62
C PRO A 121 17.19 -24.93 20.13
N GLU A 122 18.06 -25.72 20.75
CA GLU A 122 18.50 -25.36 22.08
C GLU A 122 19.07 -23.96 21.91
N PRO A 123 18.46 -22.93 22.54
CA PRO A 123 18.96 -21.60 22.42
C PRO A 123 20.38 -21.68 22.92
N ASN A 124 21.38 -21.53 22.04
CA ASN A 124 22.72 -21.29 22.50
C ASN A 124 22.62 -19.97 23.28
N PRO A 125 22.70 -19.99 24.63
CA PRO A 125 22.35 -18.83 25.45
C PRO A 125 23.22 -17.63 25.07
N GLU A 126 24.46 -17.87 24.63
CA GLU A 126 25.37 -16.82 24.16
C GLU A 126 24.87 -16.11 22.88
N VAL A 127 24.30 -16.86 21.93
CA VAL A 127 23.75 -16.30 20.68
C VAL A 127 22.42 -15.59 20.95
N SER A 128 21.58 -16.16 21.82
CA SER A 128 20.33 -15.52 22.24
C SER A 128 20.57 -14.21 22.98
N ASP A 129 21.55 -14.16 23.89
CA ASP A 129 21.91 -12.94 24.61
C ASP A 129 22.49 -11.86 23.69
N LEU A 130 23.28 -12.26 22.68
CA LEU A 130 23.78 -11.33 21.67
C LEU A 130 22.64 -10.73 20.85
N ILE A 131 21.70 -11.56 20.40
CA ILE A 131 20.52 -11.11 19.65
C ILE A 131 19.65 -10.17 20.50
N LEU A 132 19.44 -10.48 21.78
CA LEU A 132 18.68 -9.60 22.68
C LEU A 132 19.36 -8.25 22.87
N LYS A 133 20.69 -8.22 22.99
CA LYS A 133 21.46 -6.96 23.04
C LYS A 133 21.32 -6.17 21.74
N ASP A 134 21.44 -6.83 20.59
CA ASP A 134 21.29 -6.17 19.29
C ASP A 134 19.87 -5.62 19.11
N LEU A 135 18.84 -6.37 19.51
CA LEU A 135 17.46 -5.92 19.50
C LEU A 135 17.22 -4.72 20.43
N GLN A 136 17.86 -4.71 21.60
CA GLN A 136 17.81 -3.57 22.50
C GLN A 136 18.47 -2.33 21.87
N VAL A 137 19.64 -2.48 21.26
CA VAL A 137 20.33 -1.39 20.54
C VAL A 137 19.48 -0.86 19.38
N ILE A 138 18.82 -1.76 18.62
CA ILE A 138 17.91 -1.36 17.54
C ILE A 138 16.71 -0.58 18.10
N LYS A 139 16.13 -1.06 19.19
CA LYS A 139 15.02 -0.37 19.87
C LYS A 139 15.42 1.04 20.31
N ASP A 140 16.57 1.17 20.98
CA ASP A 140 17.07 2.47 21.45
C ASP A 140 17.30 3.43 20.26
N LYS A 141 17.83 2.94 19.13
CA LYS A 141 18.00 3.73 17.91
C LYS A 141 16.68 4.16 17.29
N LEU A 142 15.66 3.30 17.32
CA LEU A 142 14.32 3.62 16.82
C LEU A 142 13.65 4.69 17.68
N GLU A 143 13.76 4.59 19.01
CA GLU A 143 13.24 5.61 19.93
C GLU A 143 13.93 6.97 19.69
N LEU A 144 15.26 6.99 19.50
CA LEU A 144 15.99 8.20 19.16
C LEU A 144 15.54 8.79 17.81
N GLN A 145 15.32 7.94 16.80
CA GLN A 145 14.84 8.37 15.50
C GLN A 145 13.42 8.95 15.59
N GLU A 146 12.54 8.35 16.39
CA GLU A 146 11.20 8.86 16.63
C GLU A 146 11.25 10.26 17.28
N GLN A 147 12.07 10.43 18.31
CA GLN A 147 12.28 11.73 18.96
C GLN A 147 12.83 12.77 17.97
N PHE A 148 13.81 12.40 17.16
CA PHE A 148 14.35 13.26 16.11
C PHE A 148 13.26 13.70 15.13
N ASN A 149 12.44 12.76 14.66
CA ASN A 149 11.33 13.06 13.76
C ASN A 149 10.31 14.00 14.40
N GLN A 150 9.97 13.82 15.68
CA GLN A 150 9.06 14.72 16.40
C GLN A 150 9.62 16.15 16.48
N VAL A 151 10.91 16.31 16.75
CA VAL A 151 11.57 17.63 16.76
C VAL A 151 11.57 18.25 15.37
N LEU A 152 11.86 17.46 14.33
CA LEU A 152 11.85 17.92 12.95
C LEU A 152 10.46 18.42 12.53
N VAL A 153 9.40 17.67 12.85
CA VAL A 153 8.01 18.07 12.56
C VAL A 153 7.68 19.39 13.25
N LYS A 154 7.97 19.53 14.55
CA LYS A 154 7.73 20.79 15.29
C LYS A 154 8.47 21.98 14.66
N GLN A 155 9.70 21.77 14.20
CA GLN A 155 10.47 22.82 13.55
C GLN A 155 9.88 23.20 12.20
N LEU A 156 9.41 22.23 11.41
CA LEU A 156 8.72 22.46 10.14
C LEU A 156 7.40 23.21 10.34
N GLU A 157 6.60 22.84 11.35
CA GLU A 157 5.37 23.56 11.72
C GLU A 157 5.67 25.01 12.08
N LYS A 158 6.73 25.26 12.87
CA LYS A 158 7.15 26.62 13.23
C LYS A 158 7.57 27.43 12.00
N GLN A 159 8.30 26.82 11.06
CA GLN A 159 8.67 27.47 9.81
C GLN A 159 7.44 27.78 8.94
N GLN A 160 6.49 26.85 8.85
CA GLN A 160 5.24 27.04 8.13
C GLN A 160 4.45 28.23 8.69
N GLN A 161 4.29 28.31 10.02
CA GLN A 161 3.63 29.43 10.68
C GLN A 161 4.31 30.77 10.38
N HIS A 162 5.65 30.79 10.38
CA HIS A 162 6.41 31.99 10.04
C HIS A 162 6.19 32.43 8.59
N ILE A 163 6.21 31.48 7.65
CA ILE A 163 5.95 31.74 6.22
C ILE A 163 4.53 32.28 6.04
N GLU A 164 3.52 31.66 6.65
CA GLU A 164 2.13 32.12 6.59
C GLU A 164 1.97 33.52 7.15
N HIS A 165 2.62 33.81 8.28
CA HIS A 165 2.62 35.14 8.87
C HIS A 165 3.23 36.18 7.93
N GLN A 166 4.37 35.88 7.32
CA GLN A 166 5.03 36.75 6.34
C GLN A 166 4.17 36.96 5.09
N GLN A 167 3.59 35.90 4.54
CA GLN A 167 2.71 35.98 3.37
C GLN A 167 1.49 36.87 3.66
N LYS A 168 0.90 36.74 4.86
CA LYS A 168 -0.19 37.60 5.29
C LYS A 168 0.23 39.06 5.36
N GLN A 169 1.36 39.37 6.00
CA GLN A 169 1.87 40.74 6.08
C GLN A 169 2.14 41.35 4.70
N ILE A 170 2.73 40.57 3.78
CA ILE A 170 2.98 40.99 2.40
C ILE A 170 1.67 41.27 1.69
N SER A 171 0.69 40.37 1.81
CA SER A 171 -0.62 40.56 1.19
C SER A 171 -1.34 41.78 1.73
N ASP A 172 -1.37 41.97 3.05
CA ASP A 172 -1.98 43.14 3.69
C ASP A 172 -1.31 44.44 3.25
N TYR A 173 0.02 44.44 3.14
CA TYR A 173 0.79 45.59 2.66
C TYR A 173 0.49 45.90 1.19
N LEU A 174 0.47 44.89 0.32
CA LEU A 174 0.15 45.06 -1.10
C LEU A 174 -1.27 45.59 -1.30
N ASN A 175 -2.25 45.03 -0.57
CA ASN A 175 -3.64 45.49 -0.63
C ASN A 175 -3.77 46.97 -0.24
N LYS A 176 -3.14 47.39 0.88
CA LYS A 176 -3.14 48.80 1.30
C LYS A 176 -2.51 49.72 0.27
N ARG A 177 -1.39 49.29 -0.32
CA ARG A 177 -0.69 50.06 -1.35
C ARG A 177 -1.57 50.20 -2.60
N ASP A 178 -2.24 49.13 -3.02
CA ASP A 178 -3.12 49.13 -4.18
C ASP A 178 -4.38 50.01 -3.94
N GLU A 179 -4.95 49.99 -2.72
CA GLU A 179 -6.01 50.92 -2.31
C GLU A 179 -5.56 52.38 -2.40
N GLN A 180 -4.36 52.70 -1.90
CA GLN A 180 -3.79 54.05 -2.00
C GLN A 180 -3.57 54.48 -3.44
N PHE A 181 -3.09 53.58 -4.30
CA PHE A 181 -2.95 53.86 -5.73
C PHE A 181 -4.30 54.14 -6.39
N LEU A 182 -5.34 53.37 -6.07
CA LEU A 182 -6.68 53.58 -6.61
C LEU A 182 -7.26 54.94 -6.18
N LEU A 183 -7.09 55.32 -4.92
CA LEU A 183 -7.51 56.62 -4.42
C LEU A 183 -6.77 57.76 -5.12
N ALA A 184 -5.44 57.71 -5.18
CA ALA A 184 -4.64 58.72 -5.86
C ALA A 184 -4.97 58.83 -7.36
N PHE A 185 -5.26 57.71 -8.03
CA PHE A 185 -5.68 57.69 -9.42
C PHE A 185 -7.05 58.34 -9.63
N GLN A 186 -8.01 58.08 -8.72
CA GLN A 186 -9.32 58.72 -8.73
C GLN A 186 -9.22 60.23 -8.48
N GLU A 187 -8.45 60.65 -7.50
CA GLU A 187 -8.20 62.07 -7.20
C GLU A 187 -7.57 62.79 -8.39
N SER A 188 -6.55 62.19 -9.03
CA SER A 188 -5.93 62.76 -10.23
C SER A 188 -6.94 62.92 -11.37
N ARG A 189 -7.80 61.91 -11.60
CA ARG A 189 -8.86 61.97 -12.62
C ARG A 189 -9.88 63.07 -12.33
N GLN A 190 -10.29 63.22 -11.07
CA GLN A 190 -11.23 64.27 -10.66
C GLN A 190 -10.60 65.66 -10.83
N ALA A 191 -9.35 65.84 -10.40
CA ALA A 191 -8.62 67.09 -10.57
C ALA A 191 -8.46 67.46 -12.07
N GLU A 192 -8.13 66.51 -12.94
CA GLU A 192 -8.09 66.73 -14.39
C GLU A 192 -9.45 67.17 -14.95
N GLN A 193 -10.54 66.55 -14.51
CA GLN A 193 -11.90 66.92 -14.93
C GLN A 193 -12.28 68.32 -14.46
N GLU A 194 -11.97 68.69 -13.21
CA GLU A 194 -12.22 70.03 -12.66
C GLU A 194 -11.40 71.10 -13.37
N LEU A 195 -10.12 70.83 -13.64
CA LEU A 195 -9.25 71.72 -14.41
C LEU A 195 -9.77 71.90 -15.84
N ALA A 196 -10.17 70.82 -16.51
CA ALA A 196 -10.77 70.87 -17.84
C ALA A 196 -12.11 71.64 -17.86
N ALA A 197 -12.95 71.47 -16.84
CA ALA A 197 -14.21 72.21 -16.70
C ALA A 197 -13.98 73.71 -16.43
N ASN A 198 -12.98 74.05 -15.60
CA ASN A 198 -12.62 75.44 -15.31
C ASN A 198 -11.95 76.15 -16.51
N GLN A 199 -11.14 75.43 -17.30
CA GLN A 199 -10.56 75.96 -18.54
C GLN A 199 -11.65 76.21 -19.61
N LYS A 200 -12.61 75.29 -19.78
CA LYS A 200 -13.76 75.50 -20.68
C LYS A 200 -14.61 76.71 -20.26
N LYS A 201 -14.85 76.90 -18.95
CA LYS A 201 -15.55 78.10 -18.44
C LYS A 201 -14.76 79.38 -18.73
N LYS A 202 -13.44 79.42 -18.56
CA LYS A 202 -12.66 80.64 -18.88
C LYS A 202 -12.65 80.97 -20.38
N GLY A 203 -12.55 79.97 -21.26
CA GLY A 203 -12.55 80.18 -22.72
C GLY A 203 -13.91 80.58 -23.32
N ILE A 204 -15.01 80.10 -22.74
CA ILE A 204 -16.37 80.45 -23.21
C ILE A 204 -16.76 81.87 -22.76
N PHE A 205 -16.34 82.28 -21.56
CA PHE A 205 -16.61 83.64 -21.06
C PHE A 205 -15.71 84.69 -21.73
N SER A 206 -14.46 84.39 -22.09
CA SER A 206 -13.63 85.36 -22.83
C SER A 206 -14.18 85.69 -24.21
N TRP A 207 -14.87 84.76 -24.87
CA TRP A 207 -15.51 85.00 -26.17
C TRP A 207 -16.79 85.84 -26.05
N LEU A 208 -17.58 85.68 -24.98
CA LEU A 208 -18.83 86.42 -24.75
C LEU A 208 -18.63 87.89 -24.33
N PHE A 209 -17.44 88.28 -23.85
CA PHE A 209 -17.15 89.64 -23.37
C PHE A 209 -16.08 90.38 -24.20
N SER A 210 -15.72 89.85 -25.38
CA SER A 210 -14.69 90.45 -26.25
C SER A 210 -15.20 91.51 -27.24
N ASP A 211 -16.51 91.82 -27.25
CA ASP A 211 -17.06 92.90 -28.09
C ASP A 211 -17.40 94.13 -27.24
N LYS A 212 -16.46 95.08 -27.24
CA LYS A 212 -16.69 96.51 -27.03
C LYS A 212 -15.60 97.33 -27.71
#